data_AF-A0A3G5TA63-F1
#
_entry.id   AF-A0A3G5TA63-F1
#
_cell.length_a   1.000
_cell.length_b   1.000
_cell.length_c   1.000
_cell.angle_alpha   90.00
_cell.angle_beta   90.00
_cell.angle_gamma   90.00
#
_symmetry.space_group_name_H-M   'P 1'
#
loop_
_entity.id
_entity.type
_entity.pdbx_description
1 polymer ?
#
loop_
_entity_poly.entity_id
_entity_poly.type
_entity_poly.pdbx_seq_one_letter_code
_entity_poly.pdbx_strand_id
1 'polypeptide(L)' 'MSLSIRHETMCTSYGRTVEVGRLRLPGVNEPVQRIVLDVPRSNPEYDRLWLSLSPQEARDLADRLERYAAEAETGR' A
#
# COMPACT_ATOMS: atom_id res chain seq x y z
N MET A 1 -15.69 6.51 17.38
CA MET A 1 -15.53 6.88 15.96
C MET A 1 -14.84 5.71 15.26
N SER A 2 -15.52 5.03 14.33
CA SER A 2 -14.97 3.88 13.61
C SER A 2 -13.98 4.33 12.55
N LEU A 3 -12.80 3.70 12.51
CA LEU A 3 -11.86 3.79 11.39
C LEU A 3 -12.50 3.07 10.20
N SER A 4 -13.12 3.80 9.29
CA SER A 4 -13.65 3.21 8.05
C SER A 4 -12.49 3.08 7.06
N ILE A 5 -11.96 1.87 6.91
CA ILE A 5 -10.91 1.54 5.94
C ILE A 5 -11.58 0.84 4.76
N ARG A 6 -11.50 1.44 3.57
CA ARG A 6 -11.83 0.74 2.31
C ARG A 6 -10.56 0.06 1.84
N HIS A 7 -10.63 -1.24 1.57
CA HIS A 7 -9.51 -2.04 1.08
C HIS A 7 -9.84 -2.56 -0.32
N GLU A 8 -8.82 -2.59 -1.17
CA GLU A 8 -8.79 -3.35 -2.41
C GLU A 8 -7.71 -4.42 -2.28
N THR A 9 -8.01 -5.65 -2.69
CA THR A 9 -7.15 -6.82 -2.49
C THR A 9 -6.70 -7.36 -3.85
N MET A 10 -5.39 -7.61 -4.00
CA MET A 10 -4.80 -8.21 -5.20
C MET A 10 -3.97 -9.43 -4.83
N CYS A 11 -4.19 -10.56 -5.54
CA CYS A 11 -3.32 -11.73 -5.43
C CYS A 11 -2.25 -11.70 -6.53
N THR A 12 -0.99 -11.81 -6.14
CA THR A 12 0.13 -11.98 -7.06
C THR A 12 0.18 -13.41 -7.60
N SER A 13 0.80 -13.60 -8.77
CA SER A 13 1.03 -14.92 -9.39
C SER A 13 1.88 -15.87 -8.54
N TYR A 14 2.62 -15.34 -7.55
CA TYR A 14 3.39 -16.10 -6.57
C TYR A 14 2.61 -16.39 -5.27
N GLY A 15 1.29 -16.17 -5.25
CA GLY A 15 0.43 -16.55 -4.14
C GLY A 15 0.43 -15.59 -2.95
N ARG A 16 1.02 -14.39 -3.08
CA ARG A 16 0.92 -13.35 -2.04
C ARG A 16 -0.29 -12.45 -2.27
N THR A 17 -1.03 -12.20 -1.20
CA THR A 17 -2.10 -11.21 -1.15
C THR A 17 -1.52 -9.84 -0.79
N VAL A 18 -1.88 -8.81 -1.55
CA VAL A 18 -1.54 -7.42 -1.27
C VAL A 18 -2.84 -6.67 -1.00
N GLU A 19 -2.89 -5.90 0.08
CA GLU A 19 -4.05 -5.07 0.41
C GLU A 19 -3.68 -3.59 0.31
N VAL A 20 -4.49 -2.82 -0.39
CA VAL A 20 -4.35 -1.37 -0.51
C VAL A 20 -5.54 -0.71 0.16
N GLY A 21 -5.27 0.17 1.13
CA GLY A 21 -6.32 0.83 1.90
C GLY A 21 -6.09 2.32 2.09
N ARG A 22 -7.15 3.03 2.49
CA ARG A 22 -7.06 4.42 2.94
C ARG A 22 -7.40 4.54 4.42
N LEU A 23 -6.43 5.00 5.21
CA LEU A 23 -6.60 5.29 6.63
C LEU A 23 -6.93 6.78 6.81
N ARG A 24 -7.98 7.06 7.58
CA ARG A 24 -8.32 8.40 8.04
C ARG A 24 -8.18 8.45 9.56
N LEU A 25 -7.27 9.27 10.06
CA LEU A 25 -7.05 9.44 11.49
C LEU A 25 -8.00 10.52 12.05
N PRO A 26 -8.92 10.19 12.96
CA PRO A 26 -9.74 11.20 13.63
C PRO A 26 -8.92 11.97 14.69
N GLY A 27 -9.27 13.23 14.96
CA GLY A 27 -8.68 14.02 16.06
C GLY A 27 -7.45 14.87 15.72
N VAL A 28 -7.05 14.92 14.46
CA VAL A 28 -6.06 15.88 13.93
C VAL A 28 -6.79 17.07 13.29
N ASN A 29 -6.30 18.29 13.51
CA ASN A 29 -6.90 19.54 13.00
C ASN A 29 -7.06 19.54 11.47
N GLU A 30 -6.26 18.74 10.76
CA GLU A 30 -6.46 18.41 9.36
C GLU A 30 -6.64 16.89 9.22
N PRO A 31 -7.60 16.41 8.40
CA PRO A 31 -7.76 14.98 8.15
C PRO A 31 -6.51 14.39 7.49
N VAL A 32 -5.66 13.73 8.28
CA VAL A 32 -4.51 13.01 7.75
C VAL A 32 -5.04 11.78 7.00
N GLN A 33 -4.76 11.74 5.71
CA GLN A 33 -5.08 10.63 4.83
C GLN A 33 -3.79 9.86 4.56
N ARG A 34 -3.78 8.58 4.90
CA ARG A 34 -2.66 7.68 4.61
C ARG A 34 -3.12 6.60 3.65
N ILE A 35 -2.22 6.19 2.76
CA ILE A 35 -2.38 4.99 1.96
C ILE A 35 -1.64 3.87 2.68
N VAL A 36 -2.32 2.76 2.87
CA VAL A 36 -1.76 1.54 3.46
C VAL A 36 -1.50 0.57 2.33
N LEU A 37 -0.30 -0.01 2.32
CA LEU A 37 0.05 -1.15 1.50
C LEU A 37 0.46 -2.29 2.43
N ASP A 38 -0.34 -3.34 2.50
CA ASP A 38 0.03 -4.55 3.22
C ASP A 38 0.67 -5.56 2.26
N VAL A 39 1.89 -5.96 2.59
CA VAL A 39 2.63 -7.01 1.89
C VAL A 39 3.06 -8.02 2.95
N PRO A 40 2.46 -9.22 2.98
CA PRO A 40 2.72 -10.19 4.02
C PRO A 40 4.20 -10.55 4.04
N ARG A 41 4.82 -10.31 5.18
CA ARG A 41 6.24 -10.60 5.41
C ARG A 41 6.38 -12.03 5.94
N SER A 42 7.50 -12.67 5.62
CA SER A 42 7.84 -13.99 6.19
C SER A 42 8.43 -13.91 7.60
N ASN A 43 8.50 -12.71 8.18
CA ASN A 43 9.16 -12.47 9.46
C ASN A 43 8.11 -12.16 10.55
N PRO A 44 7.89 -13.07 11.52
CA PRO A 44 6.85 -12.97 12.54
C PRO A 44 6.90 -11.68 13.37
N GLU A 45 8.09 -11.09 13.52
CA GLU A 45 8.28 -9.86 14.30
C GLU A 45 7.68 -8.61 13.62
N TYR A 46 7.38 -8.72 12.32
CA TYR A 46 6.83 -7.64 11.51
C TYR A 46 5.45 -7.97 10.92
N ASP A 47 4.83 -9.10 11.29
CA ASP A 47 3.53 -9.56 10.76
C ASP A 47 2.37 -8.57 11.02
N ARG A 48 2.57 -7.59 11.91
CA ARG A 48 1.58 -6.56 12.23
C ARG A 48 1.98 -5.16 11.78
N LEU A 49 3.10 -5.02 11.06
CA LEU A 49 3.67 -3.72 10.69
C LEU A 49 3.23 -3.32 9.28
N TRP A 50 2.34 -2.34 9.24
CA TRP A 50 1.77 -1.82 8.00
C TRP A 50 2.73 -0.81 7.37
N LEU A 51 2.90 -0.89 6.06
CA LEU A 51 3.55 0.17 5.29
C LEU A 51 2.53 1.31 5.12
N SER A 52 2.75 2.41 5.83
CA SER A 52 1.91 3.61 5.79
C SER A 52 2.62 4.70 4.99
N LEU A 53 2.02 5.08 3.88
CA LEU A 53 2.52 6.12 2.99
C LEU A 53 1.65 7.37 3.09
N SER A 54 2.26 8.53 2.96
CA SER A 54 1.55 9.75 2.59
C SER A 54 1.01 9.63 1.15
N PRO A 55 0.04 10.49 0.76
CA PRO A 55 -0.46 10.49 -0.62
C PRO A 55 0.62 10.77 -1.67
N GLN A 56 1.66 11.55 -1.33
CA GLN A 56 2.76 11.81 -2.27
C GLN A 56 3.65 10.58 -2.44
N GLU A 57 4.07 9.96 -1.33
CA GLU A 57 4.89 8.74 -1.38
C GLU A 57 4.16 7.59 -2.10
N ALA A 58 2.83 7.52 -1.98
CA ALA A 58 2.02 6.55 -2.72
C ALA A 58 2.04 6.79 -4.24
N ARG A 59 1.99 8.06 -4.69
CA ARG A 59 2.13 8.41 -6.12
C ARG A 59 3.53 8.08 -6.62
N ASP A 60 4.57 8.45 -5.87
CA ASP A 60 5.95 8.15 -6.24
C ASP A 60 6.20 6.63 -6.35
N LEU A 61 5.55 5.83 -5.49
CA LEU A 61 5.59 4.37 -5.59
C LEU A 61 4.87 3.86 -6.84
N ALA A 62 3.68 4.38 -7.14
CA ALA A 62 2.93 4.02 -8.35
C ALA A 62 3.75 4.30 -9.62
N ASP A 63 4.35 5.49 -9.73
CA ASP A 63 5.18 5.88 -10.88
C ASP A 63 6.36 4.91 -11.08
N ARG A 64 6.99 4.46 -9.98
CA ARG A 64 8.08 3.47 -10.04
C ARG A 64 7.57 2.11 -10.50
N LEU A 65 6.43 1.66 -9.99
CA LEU A 65 5.82 0.38 -10.38
C LEU A 65 5.48 0.37 -11.87
N GLU A 66 4.84 1.42 -12.37
CA GLU A 66 4.49 1.57 -13.79
C GLU A 66 5.73 1.57 -14.68
N ARG A 67 6.77 2.32 -14.30
CA ARG A 67 8.02 2.36 -15.05
C ARG A 67 8.68 0.98 -15.15
N TYR A 68 8.82 0.28 -14.03
CA TYR A 68 9.44 -1.05 -14.04
C TYR A 68 8.59 -2.11 -14.74
N ALA A 69 7.26 -1.98 -14.71
CA ALA A 69 6.38 -2.84 -15.50
C ALA A 69 6.60 -2.64 -17.00
N ALA A 70 6.64 -1.37 -17.46
CA ALA A 70 6.91 -1.05 -18.85
C ALA A 70 8.31 -1.53 -19.30
N GLU A 71 9.33 -1.39 -18.45
CA GLU A 71 10.67 -1.93 -18.71
C GLU A 71 10.64 -3.47 -18.86
N ALA A 72 9.93 -4.17 -17.97
CA ALA A 72 9.81 -5.63 -18.01
C ALA A 72 9.04 -6.13 -19.25
N GLU A 73 7.97 -5.44 -19.66
CA GLU A 73 7.20 -5.76 -20.86
C GLU A 73 7.98 -5.53 -22.16
N THR A 74 8.85 -4.51 -22.17
CA THR A 74 9.66 -4.17 -23.34
C THR A 74 10.97 -4.97 -23.45
N GLY A 75 11.25 -5.86 -22.48
CA GLY A 75 12.30 -6.88 -22.58
C GLY A 75 13.73 -6.32 -22.66
N ARG A 76 14.01 -5.21 -21.99
CA ARG A 76 15.36 -4.64 -21.89
C ARG A 76 16.14 -5.16 -20.69
#